data_AF-A0A0F9QU79-F1
#
_entry.id   AF-A0A0F9QU79-F1
#
_cell.length_a   1.000
_cell.length_b   1.000
_cell.length_c   1.000
_cell.angle_alpha   90.00
_cell.angle_beta   90.00
_cell.angle_gamma   90.00
#
_symmetry.space_group_name_H-M   'P 1'
#
loop_
_entity.id
_entity.type
_entity.pdbx_description
1 polymer ?
#
loop_
_entity_poly.entity_id
_entity_poly.type
_entity_poly.pdbx_seq_one_letter_code
_entity_poly.pdbx_strand_id
1 'polypeptide(L)'
;STTTLSGGELQRIKLAYHLIHQREKRTLYLFDEPTIGLHPDDISVLLRCFQKLVEKGHTVIVIEHNLDVIKCADHIIDLGPEGGDKGGEIVAQGPPEEIIKSKKSHTSRYLKKYLP
;
A
#
# COMPACT_ATOMS: atom_id res chain seq x y z
N SER A 1 -23.10 -6.08 16.99
CA SER A 1 -22.50 -5.27 18.07
C SER A 1 -20.99 -5.27 17.90
N THR A 2 -20.42 -4.17 17.41
CA THR A 2 -18.99 -4.01 17.07
C THR A 2 -18.42 -2.84 17.86
N THR A 3 -18.43 -2.94 19.19
CA THR A 3 -18.01 -1.85 20.10
C THR A 3 -16.62 -2.05 20.71
N THR A 4 -15.88 -3.09 20.31
CA THR A 4 -14.54 -3.41 20.89
C THR A 4 -13.42 -3.51 19.86
N LEU A 5 -13.70 -3.34 18.57
CA LEU A 5 -12.70 -3.43 17.51
C LEU A 5 -12.29 -2.04 17.04
N SER A 6 -11.00 -1.80 16.98
CA SER A 6 -10.41 -0.64 16.31
C SER A 6 -10.69 -0.68 14.79
N GLY A 7 -10.58 0.48 14.14
CA GLY A 7 -10.74 0.58 12.68
C GLY A 7 -9.79 -0.36 11.91
N GLY A 8 -8.53 -0.47 12.36
CA GLY A 8 -7.55 -1.38 11.77
C GLY A 8 -7.90 -2.86 11.93
N GLU A 9 -8.47 -3.26 13.08
CA GLU A 9 -8.93 -4.63 13.27
C GLU A 9 -10.12 -4.96 12.37
N LEU A 10 -11.09 -4.04 12.22
CA LEU A 10 -12.20 -4.20 11.28
C LEU A 10 -11.71 -4.31 9.82
N GLN A 11 -10.71 -3.53 9.44
CA GLN A 11 -10.10 -3.60 8.11
C GLN A 11 -9.45 -4.96 7.86
N ARG A 12 -8.71 -5.50 8.84
CA ARG A 12 -8.10 -6.84 8.75
C ARG A 12 -9.14 -7.96 8.69
N ILE A 13 -10.24 -7.86 9.43
CA ILE A 13 -11.35 -8.83 9.35
C ILE A 13 -11.98 -8.81 7.95
N LYS A 14 -12.22 -7.63 7.37
CA LYS A 14 -12.73 -7.50 6.00
C LYS A 14 -11.77 -8.10 4.97
N LEU A 15 -10.47 -7.86 5.13
CA LEU A 15 -9.44 -8.46 4.29
C LEU A 15 -9.46 -9.99 4.37
N ALA A 16 -9.49 -10.56 5.58
CA ALA A 16 -9.59 -12.00 5.79
C ALA A 16 -10.85 -12.60 5.14
N TYR A 17 -12.00 -11.93 5.28
CA TYR A 17 -13.24 -12.33 4.65
C TYR A 17 -13.10 -12.44 3.11
N HIS A 18 -12.49 -11.43 2.48
CA HIS A 18 -12.26 -11.43 1.03
C HIS A 18 -11.21 -12.43 0.56
N LEU A 19 -10.25 -12.79 1.40
CA LEU A 19 -9.29 -13.83 1.09
C LEU A 19 -9.94 -15.22 1.08
N ILE A 20 -10.89 -15.47 1.98
CA ILE A 20 -11.58 -16.75 2.08
C ILE A 20 -12.60 -16.91 0.95
N HIS A 21 -13.37 -15.85 0.67
CA HIS A 21 -14.44 -15.90 -0.32
C HIS A 21 -13.90 -15.59 -1.72
N GLN A 22 -13.80 -16.61 -2.56
CA GLN A 22 -13.52 -16.40 -3.98
C GLN A 22 -14.64 -15.57 -4.60
N ARG A 23 -14.26 -14.46 -5.25
CA ARG A 23 -15.16 -13.70 -6.10
C ARG A 23 -14.87 -14.08 -7.55
N GLU A 24 -15.90 -14.51 -8.27
CA GLU A 24 -15.78 -14.83 -9.70
C GLU A 24 -15.41 -13.61 -10.56
N LYS A 25 -15.57 -12.39 -10.01
CA LYS A 25 -15.28 -11.13 -10.70
C LYS A 25 -13.99 -10.49 -10.19
N ARG A 26 -13.21 -9.96 -11.13
CA ARG A 26 -12.07 -9.08 -10.83
C ARG A 26 -12.57 -7.88 -10.02
N THR A 27 -11.95 -7.64 -8.86
CA THR A 27 -12.33 -6.60 -7.90
C THR A 27 -11.13 -5.68 -7.69
N LEU A 28 -11.39 -4.38 -7.59
CA LEU A 28 -10.43 -3.37 -7.15
C LEU A 28 -10.57 -3.17 -5.64
N TYR A 29 -9.50 -3.40 -4.90
CA TYR A 29 -9.41 -3.13 -3.47
C TYR A 29 -8.65 -1.83 -3.25
N LEU A 30 -9.22 -0.93 -2.45
CA LEU A 30 -8.56 0.30 -2.03
C LEU A 30 -8.38 0.27 -0.51
N PHE A 31 -7.16 0.50 -0.06
CA PHE A 31 -6.81 0.59 1.35
C PHE A 31 -6.14 1.93 1.65
N ASP A 32 -6.61 2.57 2.71
CA ASP A 32 -6.05 3.82 3.22
C ASP A 32 -5.23 3.51 4.47
N GLU A 33 -3.91 3.74 4.40
CA GLU A 33 -2.90 3.49 5.42
C GLU A 33 -3.12 2.20 6.26
N PRO A 34 -3.17 1.02 5.62
CA PRO A 34 -3.48 -0.24 6.30
C PRO A 34 -2.45 -0.67 7.35
N THR A 35 -1.26 -0.06 7.36
CA THR A 35 -0.22 -0.34 8.36
C THR A 35 -0.34 0.46 9.66
N ILE A 36 -1.27 1.43 9.75
CA ILE A 36 -1.47 2.19 10.99
C ILE A 36 -1.73 1.24 12.17
N GLY A 37 -0.92 1.39 13.22
CA GLY A 37 -1.06 0.64 14.47
C GLY A 37 -0.71 -0.84 14.35
N LEU A 38 -0.07 -1.28 13.25
CA LEU A 38 0.50 -2.62 13.14
C LEU A 38 1.91 -2.68 13.70
N HIS A 39 2.23 -3.80 14.36
CA HIS A 39 3.60 -4.13 14.68
C HIS A 39 4.39 -4.39 13.39
N PRO A 40 5.69 -4.06 13.31
CA PRO A 40 6.49 -4.30 12.10
C PRO A 40 6.42 -5.73 11.56
N ASP A 41 6.38 -6.73 12.45
CA ASP A 41 6.25 -8.15 12.06
C ASP A 41 4.92 -8.46 11.36
N ASP A 42 3.84 -7.76 11.71
CA ASP A 42 2.51 -7.93 11.14
C ASP A 42 2.38 -7.34 9.73
N ILE A 43 3.24 -6.38 9.38
CA ILE A 43 3.31 -5.82 8.02
C ILE A 43 3.60 -6.93 7.01
N SER A 44 4.49 -7.88 7.37
CA SER A 44 4.79 -9.02 6.51
C SER A 44 3.56 -9.90 6.25
N VAL A 45 2.69 -10.06 7.26
CA VAL A 45 1.43 -10.82 7.15
C VAL A 45 0.48 -10.09 6.22
N LEU A 46 0.33 -8.78 6.40
CA LEU A 46 -0.52 -7.92 5.56
C LEU A 46 -0.07 -7.96 4.09
N LEU A 47 1.24 -7.85 3.83
CA LEU A 47 1.80 -7.95 2.48
C LEU A 47 1.48 -9.30 1.83
N ARG A 48 1.63 -10.42 2.56
CA ARG A 48 1.24 -11.75 2.05
C ARG A 48 -0.25 -11.82 1.73
N CYS A 49 -1.09 -11.13 2.49
CA CYS A 49 -2.52 -11.03 2.21
C CYS A 49 -2.81 -10.25 0.92
N PHE A 50 -2.16 -9.11 0.70
CA PHE A 50 -2.30 -8.35 -0.55
C PHE A 50 -1.82 -9.15 -1.76
N GLN A 51 -0.67 -9.82 -1.65
CA GLN A 51 -0.14 -10.66 -2.72
C GLN A 51 -1.13 -11.75 -3.13
N LYS A 52 -1.76 -12.42 -2.16
CA LYS A 52 -2.81 -13.43 -2.43
C LYS A 52 -4.03 -12.87 -3.15
N LEU A 53 -4.39 -11.60 -2.93
CA LEU A 53 -5.47 -10.97 -3.69
C LEU A 53 -5.04 -10.73 -5.14
N VAL A 54 -3.82 -10.24 -5.34
CA VAL A 54 -3.25 -10.00 -6.68
C VAL A 54 -3.11 -11.30 -7.47
N GLU A 55 -2.62 -12.37 -6.85
CA GLU A 55 -2.51 -13.72 -7.43
C GLU A 55 -3.87 -14.29 -7.89
N LYS A 56 -4.96 -13.88 -7.24
CA LYS A 56 -6.34 -14.23 -7.63
C LYS A 56 -6.88 -13.36 -8.79
N GLY A 57 -6.06 -12.47 -9.35
CA GLY A 57 -6.43 -11.59 -10.45
C GLY A 57 -7.19 -10.32 -10.01
N HIS A 58 -7.12 -9.96 -8.73
CA HIS A 58 -7.64 -8.69 -8.22
C HIS A 58 -6.57 -7.60 -8.33
N THR A 59 -7.00 -6.34 -8.25
CA THR A 59 -6.08 -5.19 -8.17
C THR A 59 -6.16 -4.60 -6.77
N VAL A 60 -5.02 -4.25 -6.20
CA VAL A 60 -4.93 -3.63 -4.88
C VAL A 60 -4.26 -2.27 -5.04
N ILE A 61 -4.91 -1.21 -4.58
CA ILE A 61 -4.36 0.14 -4.45
C ILE A 61 -4.25 0.43 -2.96
N VAL A 62 -3.07 0.89 -2.55
CA VAL A 62 -2.78 1.21 -1.16
C VAL A 62 -2.21 2.61 -1.07
N ILE A 63 -2.76 3.43 -0.18
CA ILE A 63 -2.14 4.68 0.27
C ILE A 63 -1.25 4.33 1.45
N GLU A 64 0.05 4.60 1.35
CA GLU A 64 1.00 4.22 2.39
C GLU A 64 2.16 5.21 2.49
N HIS A 65 2.72 5.29 3.69
CA HIS A 65 3.98 5.95 3.98
C HIS A 65 5.05 4.96 4.47
N ASN A 66 4.67 3.70 4.74
CA ASN A 66 5.60 2.67 5.18
C ASN A 66 6.45 2.12 4.02
N LEU A 67 7.77 2.31 4.11
CA LEU A 67 8.72 1.91 3.06
C LEU A 67 8.82 0.39 2.86
N ASP A 68 8.52 -0.42 3.88
CA ASP A 68 8.48 -1.88 3.73
C ASP A 68 7.31 -2.34 2.88
N VAL A 69 6.22 -1.56 2.83
CA VAL A 69 5.11 -1.81 1.91
C VAL A 69 5.40 -1.24 0.53
N ILE A 70 5.85 0.01 0.47
CA ILE A 70 6.10 0.72 -0.79
C ILE A 70 7.13 -0.02 -1.66
N LYS A 71 8.19 -0.57 -1.08
CA LYS A 71 9.22 -1.31 -1.83
C LYS A 71 8.71 -2.59 -2.49
N CYS A 72 7.59 -3.14 -2.02
CA CYS A 72 7.00 -4.37 -2.53
C CYS A 72 5.94 -4.12 -3.61
N ALA A 73 5.64 -2.87 -3.95
CA ALA A 73 4.63 -2.54 -4.94
C ALA A 73 5.13 -2.79 -6.37
N ASP A 74 4.26 -3.33 -7.22
CA ASP A 74 4.54 -3.45 -8.66
C ASP A 74 4.59 -2.08 -9.36
N HIS A 75 3.88 -1.10 -8.82
CA HIS A 75 3.79 0.26 -9.36
C HIS A 75 3.52 1.25 -8.24
N ILE A 76 4.19 2.40 -8.28
CA ILE A 76 4.05 3.51 -7.34
C ILE A 76 3.60 4.74 -8.11
N ILE A 77 2.66 5.50 -7.53
CA ILE A 77 2.33 6.87 -7.94
C ILE A 77 2.68 7.77 -6.77
N ASP A 78 3.70 8.61 -6.95
CA ASP A 78 4.17 9.53 -5.92
C ASP A 78 3.58 10.91 -6.13
N LEU A 79 2.97 11.46 -5.08
CA LEU A 79 2.30 12.75 -5.09
C LEU A 79 3.12 13.79 -4.33
N GLY A 80 3.13 15.02 -4.83
CA GLY A 80 3.86 16.10 -4.18
C GLY A 80 3.92 17.35 -5.07
N PRO A 81 5.06 18.10 -5.08
CA PRO A 81 6.29 17.85 -4.31
C PRO A 81 6.12 18.08 -2.80
N GLU A 82 5.16 18.88 -2.38
CA GLU A 82 4.87 19.18 -0.98
C GLU A 82 3.41 18.84 -0.63
N GLY A 83 2.98 19.14 0.59
CA GLY A 83 1.57 19.05 0.99
C GLY A 83 0.77 20.33 0.73
N GLY A 84 -0.56 20.22 0.74
CA GLY A 84 -1.48 21.37 0.59
C GLY A 84 -1.40 22.02 -0.79
N ASP A 85 -1.43 23.36 -0.84
CA ASP A 85 -1.44 24.15 -2.08
C ASP A 85 -0.17 23.98 -2.94
N LYS A 86 0.89 23.40 -2.37
CA LYS A 86 2.16 23.10 -3.06
C LYS A 86 2.27 21.62 -3.47
N GLY A 87 1.18 20.87 -3.32
CA GLY A 87 1.07 19.47 -3.69
C GLY A 87 0.09 19.24 -4.85
N GLY A 88 -0.40 18.02 -4.95
CA GLY A 88 -1.44 17.64 -5.93
C GLY A 88 -0.91 17.28 -7.32
N GLU A 89 0.40 17.25 -7.51
CA GLU A 89 1.03 16.82 -8.76
C GLU A 89 1.62 15.41 -8.64
N ILE A 90 1.62 14.68 -9.75
CA ILE A 90 2.38 13.42 -9.87
C ILE A 90 3.84 13.78 -10.09
N VAL A 91 4.69 13.53 -9.08
CA VAL A 91 6.12 13.86 -9.13
C VAL A 91 6.98 12.71 -9.67
N ALA A 92 6.49 11.47 -9.54
CA ALA A 92 7.06 10.27 -10.13
C ALA A 92 5.99 9.19 -10.23
N GLN A 93 6.10 8.31 -11.23
CA GLN A 93 5.28 7.10 -11.33
C GLN A 93 6.07 6.00 -12.03
N GLY A 94 5.82 4.74 -11.68
CA GLY A 94 6.53 3.59 -12.21
C GLY A 94 6.87 2.53 -11.15
N PRO A 95 7.61 1.49 -11.52
CA PRO A 95 8.11 0.51 -10.56
C PRO A 95 9.10 1.14 -9.56
N PRO A 96 9.28 0.56 -8.36
CA PRO A 96 10.18 1.09 -7.32
C PRO A 96 11.59 1.46 -7.82
N GLU A 97 12.16 0.65 -8.72
CA GLU A 97 13.50 0.84 -9.30
C GLU A 97 13.59 2.07 -10.22
N GLU A 98 12.47 2.51 -10.78
CA GLU A 98 12.40 3.76 -11.56
C GLU A 98 12.13 4.96 -10.66
N ILE A 99 11.27 4.81 -9.65
CA ILE A 99 10.96 5.89 -8.69
C ILE A 99 12.22 6.44 -8.04
N ILE A 100 13.15 5.57 -7.61
CA ILE A 100 14.41 5.96 -6.95
C ILE A 100 15.35 6.82 -7.82
N LYS A 101 15.08 6.93 -9.14
CA LYS A 101 15.83 7.79 -10.06
C LYS A 101 15.27 9.22 -10.08
N SER A 102 14.07 9.45 -9.57
CA SER A 102 13.44 10.77 -9.53
C SER A 102 14.12 11.67 -8.50
N LYS A 103 14.51 12.88 -8.91
CA LYS A 103 15.07 13.92 -8.04
C LYS A 103 14.01 14.80 -7.37
N LYS A 104 12.78 14.78 -7.90
CA LYS A 104 11.65 15.61 -7.41
C LYS A 104 10.83 14.93 -6.31
N SER A 105 10.96 13.60 -6.20
CA SER A 105 10.23 12.76 -5.27
C SER A 105 10.92 12.70 -3.90
N HIS A 106 10.20 13.04 -2.82
CA HIS A 106 10.69 12.78 -1.47
C HIS A 106 10.75 11.27 -1.21
N THR A 107 9.73 10.52 -1.64
CA THR A 107 9.65 9.06 -1.53
C THR A 107 10.89 8.38 -2.10
N SER A 108 11.35 8.79 -3.29
CA SER A 108 12.58 8.32 -3.94
C SER A 108 13.81 8.41 -3.03
N ARG A 109 13.99 9.54 -2.33
CA ARG A 109 15.14 9.76 -1.43
C ARG A 109 15.21 8.74 -0.31
N TYR A 110 14.07 8.34 0.23
CA TYR A 110 13.99 7.37 1.32
C TYR A 110 13.97 5.93 0.81
N LEU A 111 13.19 5.65 -0.23
CA LEU A 111 13.05 4.33 -0.83
C LEU A 111 14.38 3.77 -1.35
N LYS A 112 15.26 4.65 -1.85
CA LYS A 112 16.60 4.27 -2.32
C LYS A 112 17.46 3.53 -1.28
N LYS A 113 17.18 3.70 0.02
CA LYS A 113 17.90 3.00 1.10
C LYS A 113 17.40 1.57 1.35
N TYR A 114 16.23 1.25 0.81
CA TYR A 114 15.51 -0.02 1.03
C TYR A 114 15.56 -0.96 -0.18
N LEU A 115 16.01 -0.45 -1.33
CA LEU A 115 16.25 -1.24 -2.53
C LEU A 115 17.75 -1.57 -2.65
N PRO A 116 18.12 -2.76 -3.16
CA PRO A 116 19.50 -3.16 -3.38
C PRO A 116 20.23 -2.30 -4.42
#